data_AF-A0A2V8PUL3-F1
#
_entry.id   AF-A0A2V8PUL3-F1
#
_cell.length_a   1.000
_cell.length_b   1.000
_cell.length_c   1.000
_cell.angle_alpha   90.00
_cell.angle_beta   90.00
_cell.angle_gamma   90.00
#
_symmetry.space_group_name_H-M   'P 1'
#
loop_
_entity.id
_entity.type
_entity.pdbx_description
1 polymer ?
#
loop_
_entity_poly.entity_id
_entity_poly.type
_entity_poly.pdbx_seq_one_letter_code
_entity_poly.pdbx_strand_id
1 'polypeptide(L)'
;MSANLKVKYEYLIPHLDKRKKQLYLKNRGCLSARDVVGTMLSNNLTLKATAEAYDLPVAAVEEAWDYYQENRPLVDEEVAQERSAAGLARC
;
A
#
# COMPACT_ATOMS: atom_id res chain seq x y z
N MET A 1 -11.63 23.44 5.12
CA MET A 1 -11.26 23.27 3.71
C MET A 1 -11.45 21.81 3.35
N SER A 2 -12.49 21.52 2.57
CA SER A 2 -12.98 20.18 2.31
C SER A 2 -12.18 19.50 1.20
N ALA A 3 -11.32 18.54 1.54
CA ALA A 3 -10.65 17.71 0.54
C ALA A 3 -11.58 16.54 0.16
N ASN A 4 -12.04 16.58 -1.08
CA ASN A 4 -12.89 15.59 -1.72
C ASN A 4 -12.25 14.19 -1.62
N LEU A 5 -12.90 13.27 -0.91
CA LEU A 5 -12.74 11.81 -1.05
C LEU A 5 -13.33 11.33 -2.41
N LYS A 6 -13.09 12.05 -3.51
CA LYS A 6 -13.57 11.67 -4.85
C LYS A 6 -12.54 10.74 -5.48
N VAL A 7 -12.79 9.44 -5.41
CA VAL A 7 -12.37 8.40 -6.37
C VAL A 7 -11.00 8.69 -7.04
N LYS A 8 -9.93 8.79 -6.24
CA LYS A 8 -8.60 9.18 -6.75
C LYS A 8 -7.79 7.99 -7.29
N TYR A 9 -8.21 6.77 -6.98
CA TYR A 9 -7.49 5.54 -7.30
C TYR A 9 -8.48 4.51 -7.86
N GLU A 10 -8.21 4.00 -9.06
CA GLU A 10 -9.07 3.01 -9.73
C GLU A 10 -8.73 1.58 -9.28
N TYR A 11 -7.47 1.37 -8.92
CA TYR A 11 -6.91 0.09 -8.50
C TYR A 11 -6.74 -0.03 -6.99
N LEU A 12 -6.91 1.04 -6.20
CA LEU A 12 -6.84 0.98 -4.75
C LEU A 12 -8.23 1.03 -4.11
N ILE A 13 -8.56 0.03 -3.31
CA ILE A 13 -9.81 -0.10 -2.57
C ILE A 13 -9.56 -0.17 -1.06
N PRO A 14 -10.44 0.39 -0.21
CA PRO A 14 -10.34 0.22 1.23
C PRO A 14 -10.59 -1.24 1.61
N HIS A 15 -9.84 -1.75 2.58
CA HIS A 15 -10.07 -3.09 3.11
C HIS A 15 -11.39 -3.13 3.90
N LEU A 16 -12.04 -4.29 3.90
CA LEU A 16 -13.28 -4.53 4.67
C LEU A 16 -13.06 -4.48 6.20
N ASP A 17 -11.81 -4.52 6.66
CA ASP A 17 -11.47 -4.53 8.07
C ASP A 17 -11.18 -3.10 8.53
N LYS A 18 -12.00 -2.60 9.47
CA LYS A 18 -11.89 -1.23 10.01
C LYS A 18 -10.60 -0.98 10.78
N ARG A 19 -9.85 -2.02 11.14
CA ARG A 19 -8.54 -1.88 11.78
C ARG A 19 -7.44 -1.56 10.77
N LYS A 20 -7.64 -1.88 9.49
CA LYS A 20 -6.68 -1.63 8.42
C LYS A 20 -7.07 -0.34 7.72
N LYS A 21 -6.32 0.73 8.00
CA LYS A 21 -6.55 2.08 7.48
C LYS A 21 -5.94 2.28 6.09
N GLN A 22 -5.03 1.39 5.68
CA GLN A 22 -4.41 1.38 4.35
C GLN A 22 -5.36 0.96 3.23
N LEU A 23 -5.10 1.51 2.03
CA LEU A 23 -5.71 1.05 0.78
C LEU A 23 -4.98 -0.18 0.21
N TYR A 24 -5.78 -1.07 -0.37
CA TYR A 24 -5.36 -2.36 -0.92
C TYR A 24 -5.59 -2.41 -2.42
N LEU A 25 -4.83 -3.24 -3.13
CA LEU A 25 -5.02 -3.44 -4.55
C LEU A 25 -6.31 -4.23 -4.83
N LYS A 26 -7.16 -3.64 -5.67
CA LYS A 26 -8.34 -4.24 -6.28
C LYS A 26 -7.91 -5.51 -7.02
N ASN A 27 -8.65 -6.60 -6.85
CA ASN A 27 -8.31 -7.97 -7.29
C ASN A 27 -7.14 -8.69 -6.58
N ARG A 28 -6.41 -8.04 -5.67
CA ARG A 28 -5.39 -8.69 -4.83
C ARG A 28 -5.61 -8.25 -3.38
N GLY A 29 -6.72 -8.69 -2.77
CA GLY A 29 -7.19 -8.23 -1.45
C GLY A 29 -6.22 -8.42 -0.27
N CYS A 30 -5.08 -9.09 -0.47
CA CYS A 30 -4.01 -9.25 0.52
C CYS A 30 -2.80 -8.31 0.30
N LEU A 31 -2.77 -7.54 -0.79
CA LEU A 31 -1.65 -6.69 -1.17
C LEU A 31 -1.97 -5.23 -0.90
N SER A 32 -1.30 -4.64 0.08
CA SER A 32 -1.43 -3.22 0.39
C SER A 32 -0.55 -2.37 -0.54
N ALA A 33 -0.90 -1.09 -0.72
CA ALA A 33 -0.03 -0.14 -1.41
C ALA A 33 1.38 -0.09 -0.78
N ARG A 34 1.47 -0.26 0.55
CA ARG A 34 2.72 -0.34 1.29
C ARG A 34 3.55 -1.56 0.91
N ASP A 35 2.96 -2.73 0.72
CA ASP A 35 3.74 -3.94 0.42
C ASP A 35 4.38 -3.86 -0.97
N VAL A 36 3.67 -3.25 -1.93
CA VAL A 36 4.20 -2.97 -3.26
C VAL A 36 5.35 -1.97 -3.20
N VAL A 37 5.13 -0.83 -2.56
CA VAL A 37 6.14 0.23 -2.45
C VAL A 37 7.33 -0.21 -1.59
N GLY A 38 7.07 -0.92 -0.49
CA GLY A 38 8.10 -1.47 0.38
C GLY A 38 9.00 -2.47 -0.33
N THR A 39 8.43 -3.32 -1.19
CA THR A 39 9.21 -4.26 -2.02
C THR A 39 9.96 -3.54 -3.13
N MET A 40 9.35 -2.52 -3.73
CA MET A 40 10.02 -1.66 -4.71
C MET A 40 11.26 -1.01 -4.10
N LEU A 41 11.13 -0.39 -2.91
CA LEU A 41 12.23 0.25 -2.20
C LEU A 41 13.28 -0.75 -1.71
N SER A 42 12.86 -1.90 -1.16
CA SER A 42 13.78 -2.90 -0.61
C SER A 42 14.63 -3.58 -1.70
N ASN A 43 14.06 -3.77 -2.89
CA ASN A 43 14.74 -4.40 -4.01
C ASN A 43 15.27 -3.39 -5.05
N ASN A 44 15.18 -2.07 -4.78
CA ASN A 44 15.52 -1.00 -5.72
C ASN A 44 14.90 -1.21 -7.13
N LEU A 45 13.66 -1.69 -7.17
CA LEU A 45 12.96 -1.94 -8.43
C LEU A 45 12.37 -0.63 -8.98
N THR A 46 12.19 -0.59 -10.30
CA THR A 46 11.43 0.47 -10.96
C THR A 46 9.93 0.17 -10.88
N LEU A 47 9.08 1.16 -11.15
CA LEU A 47 7.62 1.00 -11.20
C LEU A 47 7.21 -0.15 -12.14
N LYS A 48 7.83 -0.21 -13.32
CA LYS A 48 7.58 -1.28 -14.31
C LYS A 48 8.05 -2.65 -13.83
N ALA A 49 9.26 -2.73 -13.26
CA ALA A 49 9.78 -4.00 -12.75
C ALA A 49 8.97 -4.52 -11.56
N THR A 50 8.45 -3.61 -10.73
CA THR A 50 7.54 -3.94 -9.62
C THR A 50 6.19 -4.44 -10.15
N ALA A 51 5.66 -3.78 -11.18
CA ALA A 51 4.42 -4.21 -11.85
C ALA A 51 4.57 -5.63 -12.42
N GLU A 52 5.69 -5.93 -13.08
CA GLU A 52 6.01 -7.28 -13.57
C GLU A 52 6.19 -8.28 -12.43
N ALA A 53 6.91 -7.93 -11.36
CA ALA A 53 7.14 -8.82 -10.22
C ALA A 53 5.85 -9.22 -9.49
N TYR A 54 4.88 -8.31 -9.42
CA TYR A 54 3.59 -8.54 -8.79
C TYR A 54 2.48 -8.97 -9.75
N ASP A 55 2.77 -9.06 -11.04
CA ASP A 55 1.78 -9.32 -12.08
C ASP A 55 0.59 -8.35 -11.95
N LEU A 56 0.93 -7.06 -11.90
CA LEU A 56 0.03 -5.91 -11.76
C LEU A 56 0.19 -4.97 -12.96
N PRO A 57 -0.85 -4.21 -13.31
CA PRO A 57 -0.70 -3.13 -14.27
C PRO A 57 0.19 -2.03 -13.69
N VAL A 58 1.04 -1.42 -14.54
CA VAL A 58 1.95 -0.34 -14.13
C VAL A 58 1.19 0.83 -13.48
N ALA A 59 0.00 1.15 -14.00
CA ALA A 59 -0.88 2.17 -13.43
C ALA A 59 -1.24 1.90 -11.96
N ALA A 60 -1.42 0.65 -11.55
CA ALA A 60 -1.72 0.31 -10.16
C ALA A 60 -0.51 0.53 -9.23
N VAL A 61 0.71 0.35 -9.75
CA VAL A 61 1.95 0.62 -9.01
C VAL A 61 2.21 2.12 -8.92
N GLU A 62 1.92 2.88 -9.98
CA GLU A 62 1.95 4.34 -9.97
C GLU A 62 0.97 4.91 -8.94
N GLU A 63 -0.28 4.45 -8.93
CA GLU A 63 -1.28 4.82 -7.92
C GLU A 63 -0.81 4.48 -6.49
N ALA A 64 -0.22 3.31 -6.29
CA ALA A 64 0.31 2.91 -4.99
C ALA A 64 1.48 3.80 -4.53
N TRP A 65 2.35 4.20 -5.46
CA TRP A 65 3.46 5.11 -5.19
C TRP A 65 2.99 6.52 -4.84
N ASP A 66 2.04 7.06 -5.61
CA ASP A 66 1.43 8.36 -5.33
C ASP A 66 0.71 8.35 -3.98
N TYR A 67 -0.08 7.31 -3.70
CA TYR A 67 -0.73 7.13 -2.40
C TYR A 67 0.28 7.08 -1.25
N TYR A 68 1.39 6.35 -1.41
CA TYR A 68 2.45 6.25 -0.41
C TYR A 68 3.14 7.60 -0.16
N GLN A 69 3.39 8.39 -1.20
CA GLN A 69 3.98 9.72 -1.05
C GLN A 69 3.04 10.69 -0.33
N GLU A 70 1.74 10.67 -0.65
CA GLU A 70 0.75 11.54 -0.02
C GLU A 70 0.43 11.12 1.43
N ASN A 71 0.48 9.83 1.73
CA ASN A 71 0.05 9.25 3.02
C ASN A 71 1.19 8.63 3.81
N ARG A 72 2.44 8.98 3.48
CA ARG A 72 3.65 8.45 4.13
C ARG A 72 3.58 8.42 5.66
N PRO A 73 3.10 9.48 6.36
CA PRO A 73 2.99 9.47 7.82
C PRO A 73 2.01 8.41 8.34
N LEU A 74 0.90 8.19 7.63
CA LEU A 74 -0.15 7.24 8.03
C LEU A 74 0.30 5.79 7.81
N VAL A 75 0.98 5.54 6.69
CA VAL A 75 1.55 4.22 6.38
C VAL A 75 2.65 3.86 7.37
N ASP A 76 3.55 4.78 7.69
CA ASP A 76 4.64 4.54 8.65
C ASP A 76 4.11 4.31 10.08
N GLU A 77 3.02 5.00 10.46
CA GLU A 77 2.37 4.84 11.77
C GLU A 77 1.67 3.48 11.91
N GLU A 78 1.02 2.98 10.86
CA GLU A 78 0.49 1.60 10.82
C GLU A 78 1.61 0.56 10.89
N VAL A 79 2.74 0.79 10.20
CA VAL A 79 3.91 -0.11 10.25
C VAL A 79 4.54 -0.15 11.65
N ALA A 80 4.60 0.99 12.35
CA ALA A 80 5.07 1.04 13.73
C ALA A 80 4.14 0.23 14.66
N GLN A 81 2.82 0.30 14.45
CA GLN A 81 1.85 -0.49 15.19
C GLN A 81 1.94 -1.99 14.85
N GLU A 82 2.07 -2.36 13.57
CA GLU A 82 2.22 -3.76 13.15
C GLU A 82 3.55 -4.38 13.61
N ARG A 83 4.68 -3.66 13.56
CA ARG A 83 5.96 -4.16 14.11
C ARG A 83 5.89 -4.37 15.62
N SER A 84 5.14 -3.53 16.32
CA SER A 84 4.92 -3.68 17.76
C SER A 84 4.03 -4.89 18.08
N ALA A 85 3.06 -5.20 17.22
CA ALA A 85 2.21 -6.39 17.35
C ALA A 85 2.92 -7.69 16.92
N ALA A 86 3.77 -7.63 15.89
CA ALA A 86 4.57 -8.77 15.42
C ALA A 86 5.70 -9.16 16.38
N GLY A 87 5.99 -8.33 17.40
CA GLY A 87 6.87 -8.68 18.52
C GLY A 87 6.31 -9.73 19.49
N LEU A 88 5.05 -10.16 19.32
CA LEU A 88 4.37 -11.16 20.18
C LEU A 88 4.03 -12.49 19.47
N ALA A 89 4.59 -12.75 18.28
CA ALA A 89 4.33 -14.01 17.57
C ALA A 89 5.59 -14.58 16.89
N ARG A 90 6.68 -14.66 17.64
CA ARG A 90 7.80 -15.53 17.29
C ARG A 90 8.40 -16.19 18.53
N CYS A 91 7.63 -17.14 19.08
CA CYS A 91 8.01 -18.40 19.74
C CYS A 91 6.74 -19.23 19.95
#